data_AF-A0AAJ8B0S4-F1
#
_entry.id   AF-A0AAJ8B0S4-F1
#
_cell.length_a   1.000
_cell.length_b   1.000
_cell.length_c   1.000
_cell.angle_alpha   90.00
_cell.angle_beta   90.00
_cell.angle_gamma   90.00
#
_symmetry.space_group_name_H-M   'P 1'
#
loop_
_entity.id
_entity.type
_entity.pdbx_description
1 polymer ?
#
loop_
_entity_poly.entity_id
_entity_poly.type
_entity_poly.pdbx_seq_one_letter_code
_entity_poly.pdbx_strand_id
1 'polypeptide(L)'
;MTEAQSYCREKYTDLATIDNMEDVNLLNSMADLSRMVYPYPHRAWIGLYDDVNSWRWSLSDRSFYTQEEAEFRNWTSGEPNNKDNRQYCALIKDGQWNDVSCDFYRTAVCMDVRGSNVTFVFINKTMTWTEAQSYCRANHTDLVSVRNMEENQKVTELLPSGQDVWIGLFRDSWKWSDGSNSSFRYWNEVEPNGNTQNCVAANFGYHGKWEDWTCNWRRAFICYSPPVSKKVVRVRLMKKSSSLDLNDPAVMEDILRQLKQKLKDKGVDGDVKLSWRKQSDGKVFHKEKETEKKTTKKKDEL
;
A
#
# COMPACT_ATOMS: atom_id res chain seq x y z
N MET A 1 -12.15 10.55 -5.30
CA MET A 1 -11.34 9.32 -5.16
C MET A 1 -11.75 8.54 -3.92
N THR A 2 -11.76 9.10 -2.71
CA THR A 2 -12.11 8.36 -1.46
C THR A 2 -13.46 7.62 -1.52
N GLU A 3 -14.53 8.25 -1.99
CA GLU A 3 -15.84 7.59 -2.14
C GLU A 3 -15.80 6.43 -3.16
N ALA A 4 -15.07 6.62 -4.28
CA ALA A 4 -14.87 5.60 -5.29
C ALA A 4 -14.08 4.40 -4.75
N GLN A 5 -13.03 4.67 -3.97
CA GLN A 5 -12.25 3.65 -3.28
C GLN A 5 -13.11 2.86 -2.29
N SER A 6 -13.91 3.54 -1.46
CA SER A 6 -14.84 2.88 -0.54
C SER A 6 -15.82 1.97 -1.28
N TYR A 7 -16.40 2.45 -2.37
CA TYR A 7 -17.28 1.63 -3.22
C TYR A 7 -16.55 0.39 -3.77
N CYS A 8 -15.33 0.57 -4.30
CA CYS A 8 -14.53 -0.54 -4.80
C CYS A 8 -14.20 -1.55 -3.71
N ARG A 9 -13.84 -1.13 -2.51
CA ARG A 9 -13.56 -2.03 -1.37
C ARG A 9 -14.81 -2.73 -0.83
N GLU A 10 -15.98 -2.13 -0.99
CA GLU A 10 -17.25 -2.76 -0.59
C GLU A 10 -17.68 -3.86 -1.57
N LYS A 11 -17.47 -3.66 -2.88
CA LYS A 11 -17.99 -4.54 -3.95
C LYS A 11 -16.94 -5.42 -4.62
N TYR A 12 -15.68 -5.02 -4.58
CA TYR A 12 -14.53 -5.56 -5.30
C TYR A 12 -13.31 -5.61 -4.37
N THR A 13 -12.08 -5.48 -4.90
CA THR A 13 -10.85 -5.45 -4.09
C THR A 13 -10.44 -4.02 -3.75
N ASP A 14 -10.12 -3.20 -4.77
CA ASP A 14 -9.78 -1.78 -4.60
C ASP A 14 -9.95 -1.06 -5.97
N LEU A 15 -9.62 0.23 -6.04
CA LEU A 15 -9.38 0.94 -7.29
C LEU A 15 -8.26 0.26 -8.09
N ALA A 16 -8.35 0.31 -9.42
CA ALA A 16 -7.45 -0.39 -10.31
C ALA A 16 -5.97 -0.01 -10.11
N THR A 17 -5.16 -1.03 -9.85
CA THR A 17 -3.71 -1.00 -9.98
C THR A 17 -3.32 -1.31 -11.42
N ILE A 18 -2.34 -0.60 -11.96
CA ILE A 18 -1.85 -0.79 -13.33
C ILE A 18 -0.35 -1.09 -13.27
N ASP A 19 0.03 -2.31 -13.65
CA ASP A 19 1.38 -2.82 -13.47
C ASP A 19 2.21 -2.82 -14.74
N ASN A 20 1.56 -2.74 -15.90
CA ASN A 20 2.22 -2.79 -17.20
C ASN A 20 1.31 -2.27 -18.33
N MET A 21 1.80 -2.30 -19.56
CA MET A 21 1.05 -1.89 -20.75
C MET A 21 -0.09 -2.84 -21.13
N GLU A 22 -0.08 -4.11 -20.73
CA GLU A 22 -1.21 -5.03 -20.97
C GLU A 22 -2.43 -4.57 -20.17
N ASP A 23 -2.24 -4.15 -18.94
CA ASP A 23 -3.30 -3.56 -18.11
C ASP A 23 -3.85 -2.28 -18.75
N VAL A 24 -2.97 -1.38 -19.21
CA VAL A 24 -3.37 -0.15 -19.92
C VAL A 24 -4.21 -0.48 -21.16
N ASN A 25 -3.76 -1.44 -21.98
CA ASN A 25 -4.46 -1.84 -23.19
C ASN A 25 -5.81 -2.49 -22.87
N LEU A 26 -5.86 -3.34 -21.84
CA LEU A 26 -7.09 -3.95 -21.35
C LEU A 26 -8.09 -2.89 -20.90
N LEU A 27 -7.67 -1.94 -20.05
CA LEU A 27 -8.55 -0.86 -19.59
C LEU A 27 -9.05 0.01 -20.76
N ASN A 28 -8.20 0.35 -21.72
CA ASN A 28 -8.61 1.08 -22.92
C ASN A 28 -9.66 0.30 -23.73
N SER A 29 -9.51 -1.01 -23.88
CA SER A 29 -10.46 -1.85 -24.63
C SER A 29 -11.83 -1.97 -23.96
N MET A 30 -11.90 -1.79 -22.64
CA MET A 30 -13.13 -1.89 -21.85
C MET A 30 -13.81 -0.53 -21.63
N ALA A 31 -13.13 0.58 -21.91
CA ALA A 31 -13.63 1.93 -21.63
C ALA A 31 -14.78 2.29 -22.58
N ASP A 32 -15.98 2.46 -22.02
CA ASP A 32 -17.12 3.02 -22.74
C ASP A 32 -17.13 4.54 -22.58
N LEU A 33 -16.46 5.23 -23.49
CA LEU A 33 -16.31 6.70 -23.48
C LEU A 33 -17.66 7.43 -23.43
N SER A 34 -18.71 6.85 -24.01
CA SER A 34 -20.05 7.44 -24.03
C SER A 34 -20.69 7.52 -22.63
N ARG A 35 -20.21 6.70 -21.69
CA ARG A 35 -20.69 6.66 -20.30
C ARG A 35 -19.81 7.46 -19.34
N MET A 36 -18.67 7.96 -19.81
CA MET A 36 -17.70 8.73 -19.02
C MET A 36 -17.91 10.23 -19.25
N VAL A 37 -19.08 10.75 -18.87
CA VAL A 37 -19.51 12.13 -19.19
C VAL A 37 -19.56 13.00 -17.94
N TYR A 38 -19.06 14.24 -18.07
CA TYR A 38 -19.13 15.39 -17.13
C TYR A 38 -18.44 15.22 -15.75
N PRO A 39 -17.84 16.29 -15.18
CA PRO A 39 -17.46 17.56 -15.83
C PRO A 39 -16.23 17.43 -16.74
N TYR A 40 -15.55 16.29 -16.72
CA TYR A 40 -14.32 16.07 -17.47
C TYR A 40 -14.36 14.67 -18.09
N PRO A 41 -14.77 14.57 -19.36
CA PRO A 41 -15.07 13.30 -19.96
C PRO A 41 -13.83 12.41 -20.10
N HIS A 42 -14.09 11.12 -20.28
CA HIS A 42 -13.11 10.08 -20.59
C HIS A 42 -12.04 9.85 -19.51
N ARG A 43 -12.23 10.36 -18.29
CA ARG A 43 -11.28 10.18 -17.18
C ARG A 43 -11.88 9.32 -16.09
N ALA A 44 -11.13 8.33 -15.63
CA ALA A 44 -11.50 7.54 -14.47
C ALA A 44 -10.42 7.51 -13.41
N TRP A 45 -10.81 7.60 -12.14
CA TRP A 45 -9.93 7.35 -11.02
C TRP A 45 -9.36 5.93 -11.07
N ILE A 46 -8.05 5.84 -10.87
CA ILE A 46 -7.30 4.60 -10.64
C ILE A 46 -6.74 4.63 -9.21
N GLY A 47 -6.11 3.54 -8.78
CA GLY A 47 -5.63 3.37 -7.40
C GLY A 47 -4.39 4.18 -7.03
N LEU A 48 -3.74 4.84 -7.99
CA LEU A 48 -2.53 5.62 -7.72
C LEU A 48 -2.87 6.95 -7.06
N TYR A 49 -2.15 7.29 -5.99
CA TYR A 49 -2.33 8.54 -5.26
C TYR A 49 -1.04 8.97 -4.56
N ASP A 50 -0.92 10.27 -4.32
CA ASP A 50 0.16 10.89 -3.54
C ASP A 50 -0.27 10.98 -2.07
N ASP A 51 0.35 10.17 -1.22
CA ASP A 51 0.14 10.21 0.21
C ASP A 51 1.09 11.22 0.86
N VAL A 52 0.62 12.47 0.97
CA VAL A 52 1.37 13.58 1.59
C VAL A 52 1.77 13.32 3.05
N ASN A 53 1.09 12.39 3.72
CA ASN A 53 1.38 12.04 5.11
C ASN A 53 2.28 10.80 5.23
N SER A 54 2.71 10.20 4.13
CA SER A 54 3.47 8.95 4.13
C SER A 54 4.97 9.07 4.42
N TRP A 55 5.34 10.04 5.25
CA TRP A 55 6.71 10.29 5.67
C TRP A 55 7.29 9.09 6.43
N ARG A 56 8.51 8.72 6.07
CA ARG A 56 9.26 7.61 6.65
C ARG A 56 10.76 7.94 6.71
N TRP A 57 11.44 7.32 7.65
CA TRP A 57 12.88 7.43 7.78
C TRP A 57 13.61 6.60 6.71
N SER A 58 14.75 7.09 6.25
CA SER A 58 15.62 6.43 5.26
C SER A 58 16.23 5.15 5.81
N LEU A 59 16.58 5.12 7.10
CA LEU A 59 17.00 3.90 7.76
C LEU A 59 15.79 2.97 7.90
N SER A 60 15.82 1.87 7.16
CA SER A 60 14.66 0.96 7.03
C SER A 60 14.51 -0.04 8.18
N ASP A 61 15.50 -0.14 9.08
CA ASP A 61 15.46 -1.09 10.20
C ASP A 61 14.39 -0.68 11.22
N ARG A 62 13.25 -1.37 11.19
CA ARG A 62 12.13 -1.08 12.09
C ARG A 62 12.43 -1.41 13.54
N SER A 63 13.40 -2.27 13.83
CA SER A 63 13.77 -2.60 15.21
C SER A 63 14.53 -1.48 15.91
N PHE A 64 15.02 -0.50 15.14
CA PHE A 64 15.69 0.69 15.64
C PHE A 64 14.73 1.71 16.28
N TYR A 65 13.45 1.67 15.94
CA TYR A 65 12.43 2.63 16.39
C TYR A 65 11.38 1.98 17.28
N THR A 66 10.97 2.67 18.32
CA THR A 66 9.62 2.50 18.88
C THR A 66 8.58 3.08 17.93
N GLN A 67 7.30 2.73 18.13
CA GLN A 67 6.21 3.29 17.32
C GLN A 67 6.14 4.82 17.44
N GLU A 68 6.35 5.37 18.63
CA GLU A 68 6.33 6.82 18.87
C GLU A 68 7.51 7.51 18.17
N GLU A 69 8.70 6.91 18.22
CA GLU A 69 9.90 7.45 17.56
C GLU A 69 9.79 7.42 16.03
N ALA A 70 9.18 6.37 15.47
CA ALA A 70 8.94 6.27 14.03
C ALA A 70 7.99 7.38 13.51
N GLU A 71 7.05 7.81 14.35
CA GLU A 71 6.03 8.81 14.03
C GLU A 71 6.37 10.23 14.54
N PHE A 72 7.47 10.42 15.27
CA PHE A 72 7.87 11.73 15.75
C PHE A 72 8.11 12.71 14.59
N ARG A 73 7.47 13.88 14.65
CA ARG A 73 7.63 14.97 13.68
C ARG A 73 7.80 16.30 14.40
N ASN A 74 8.76 17.12 13.96
CA ASN A 74 8.98 18.47 14.46
C ASN A 74 8.84 19.52 13.34
N TRP A 75 7.76 19.40 12.57
CA TRP A 75 7.44 20.32 11.47
C TRP A 75 7.29 21.76 11.94
N THR A 76 7.78 22.69 11.13
CA THR A 76 7.45 24.10 11.26
C THR A 76 5.93 24.28 11.12
N SER A 77 5.36 25.26 11.82
CA SER A 77 3.93 25.58 11.69
C SER A 77 3.55 25.81 10.22
N GLY A 78 2.63 25.00 9.70
CA GLY A 78 2.19 25.03 8.29
C GLY A 78 2.86 24.00 7.38
N GLU A 79 3.89 23.29 7.87
CA GLU A 79 4.57 22.20 7.17
C GLU A 79 4.06 20.81 7.66
N PRO A 80 4.22 19.74 6.86
CA PRO A 80 4.67 19.76 5.47
C PRO A 80 3.57 20.28 4.55
N ASN A 81 3.93 21.15 3.61
CA ASN A 81 2.95 21.79 2.73
C ASN A 81 2.93 21.23 1.30
N ASN A 82 3.90 20.38 0.97
CA ASN A 82 4.08 19.76 -0.34
C ASN A 82 3.99 20.76 -1.50
N LYS A 83 4.68 21.90 -1.40
CA LYS A 83 4.63 22.98 -2.39
C LYS A 83 4.89 22.45 -3.81
N ASP A 84 4.03 22.84 -4.73
CA ASP A 84 4.06 22.45 -6.15
C ASP A 84 4.06 20.92 -6.36
N ASN A 85 3.60 20.14 -5.37
CA ASN A 85 3.73 18.69 -5.25
C ASN A 85 5.12 18.16 -5.62
N ARG A 86 6.18 18.84 -5.17
CA ARG A 86 7.58 18.44 -5.44
C ARG A 86 8.42 18.32 -4.18
N GLN A 87 7.82 18.45 -3.01
CA GLN A 87 8.53 18.48 -1.74
C GLN A 87 8.40 17.13 -1.02
N TYR A 88 9.34 16.23 -1.33
CA TYR A 88 9.31 14.85 -0.87
C TYR A 88 10.39 14.52 0.18
N CYS A 89 11.26 15.48 0.48
CA CYS A 89 12.40 15.31 1.38
C CYS A 89 12.39 16.39 2.46
N ALA A 90 12.69 16.02 3.69
CA ALA A 90 12.70 16.97 4.81
C ALA A 90 14.11 17.47 5.12
N LEU A 91 14.18 18.71 5.56
CA LEU A 91 15.37 19.31 6.16
C LEU A 91 15.04 19.95 7.50
N ILE A 92 16.06 20.15 8.33
CA ILE A 92 15.97 21.05 9.49
C ILE A 92 16.35 22.46 9.04
N LYS A 93 15.50 23.42 9.38
CA LYS A 93 15.69 24.86 9.21
C LYS A 93 15.25 25.56 10.49
N ASP A 94 16.14 26.38 11.05
CA ASP A 94 15.88 27.13 12.29
C ASP A 94 15.40 26.24 13.46
N GLY A 95 15.89 24.99 13.52
CA GLY A 95 15.58 24.00 14.56
C GLY A 95 14.25 23.25 14.40
N GLN A 96 13.46 23.55 13.37
CA GLN A 96 12.23 22.82 13.00
C GLN A 96 12.34 22.28 11.58
N TRP A 97 11.36 21.48 11.14
CA TRP A 97 11.44 20.77 9.87
C TRP A 97 10.67 21.49 8.78
N ASN A 98 11.14 21.35 7.54
CA ASN A 98 10.47 21.82 6.34
C ASN A 98 10.60 20.75 5.24
N ASP A 99 9.54 20.51 4.47
CA ASP A 99 9.61 19.66 3.28
C ASP A 99 10.02 20.50 2.07
N VAL A 100 10.97 19.99 1.30
CA VAL A 100 11.48 20.67 0.10
C VAL A 100 11.75 19.67 -1.01
N SER A 101 12.03 20.19 -2.21
CA SER A 101 12.46 19.35 -3.33
C SER A 101 13.75 18.64 -3.00
N CYS A 102 13.75 17.31 -3.18
CA CYS A 102 14.91 16.45 -2.98
C CYS A 102 16.12 16.83 -3.84
N ASP A 103 15.89 17.58 -4.92
CA ASP A 103 16.92 18.02 -5.88
C ASP A 103 17.63 19.31 -5.44
N PHE A 104 17.23 19.91 -4.32
CA PHE A 104 17.96 21.03 -3.76
C PHE A 104 19.33 20.60 -3.23
N TYR A 105 20.33 21.46 -3.42
CA TYR A 105 21.65 21.25 -2.85
C TYR A 105 21.66 21.80 -1.43
N ARG A 106 21.79 20.92 -0.43
CA ARG A 106 21.92 21.27 0.99
C ARG A 106 23.02 20.45 1.65
N THR A 107 23.56 20.94 2.75
CA THR A 107 24.41 20.16 3.64
C THR A 107 23.55 19.10 4.36
N ALA A 108 24.17 18.16 5.07
CA ALA A 108 23.45 17.02 5.63
C ALA A 108 23.94 16.67 7.03
N VAL A 109 23.11 15.98 7.79
CA VAL A 109 23.52 15.34 9.05
C VAL A 109 23.39 13.84 8.88
N CYS A 110 24.50 13.12 9.03
CA CYS A 110 24.52 11.68 9.12
C CYS A 110 24.35 11.23 10.58
N MET A 111 23.93 9.98 10.78
CA MET A 111 24.02 9.32 12.06
C MET A 111 24.89 8.06 11.99
N ASP A 112 25.52 7.75 13.11
CA ASP A 112 26.23 6.50 13.36
C ASP A 112 25.53 5.74 14.48
N VAL A 113 25.08 4.51 14.20
CA VAL A 113 24.39 3.64 15.14
C VAL A 113 25.33 2.52 15.58
N ARG A 114 25.56 2.40 16.89
CA ARG A 114 26.39 1.35 17.50
C ARG A 114 25.66 0.75 18.70
N GLY A 115 24.89 -0.31 18.45
CA GLY A 115 23.97 -0.85 19.45
C GLY A 115 22.89 0.18 19.78
N SER A 116 22.74 0.53 21.06
CA SER A 116 21.81 1.58 21.50
C SER A 116 22.36 3.00 21.42
N ASN A 117 23.65 3.17 21.12
CA ASN A 117 24.27 4.49 21.03
C ASN A 117 24.12 5.07 19.62
N VAL A 118 23.70 6.34 19.54
CA VAL A 118 23.50 7.08 18.30
C VAL A 118 24.29 8.38 18.38
N THR A 119 25.15 8.63 17.40
CA THR A 119 25.90 9.89 17.29
C THR A 119 25.58 10.59 15.97
N PHE A 120 25.57 11.92 15.98
CA PHE A 120 25.23 12.74 14.81
C PHE A 120 26.48 13.43 14.26
N VAL A 121 26.61 13.48 12.94
CA VAL A 121 27.78 14.05 12.25
C VAL A 121 27.32 15.04 11.20
N PHE A 122 27.67 16.31 11.37
CA PHE A 122 27.40 17.35 10.37
C PHE A 122 28.38 17.22 9.20
N ILE A 123 27.83 17.12 7.99
CA ILE A 123 28.57 17.02 6.74
C ILE A 123 28.49 18.35 6.01
N ASN A 124 29.60 19.10 6.05
CA ASN A 124 29.73 20.37 5.35
C ASN A 124 30.04 20.18 3.84
N LYS A 125 29.12 19.52 3.14
CA LYS A 125 29.15 19.33 1.69
C LYS A 125 27.72 19.43 1.16
N THR A 126 27.47 20.31 0.21
CA THR A 126 26.15 20.45 -0.40
C THR A 126 25.90 19.33 -1.41
N MET A 127 24.74 18.67 -1.26
CA MET A 127 24.34 17.49 -2.03
C MET A 127 22.82 17.51 -2.20
N THR A 128 22.30 16.86 -3.25
CA THR A 128 20.88 16.47 -3.28
C THR A 128 20.58 15.48 -2.16
N TRP A 129 19.29 15.30 -1.80
CA TRP A 129 18.93 14.39 -0.71
C TRP A 129 19.41 12.96 -0.96
N THR A 130 19.26 12.46 -2.20
CA THR A 130 19.70 11.13 -2.60
C THR A 130 21.22 10.96 -2.53
N GLU A 131 21.97 11.98 -2.95
CA GLU A 131 23.44 12.00 -2.84
C GLU A 131 23.87 12.04 -1.37
N ALA A 132 23.20 12.83 -0.52
CA ALA A 132 23.48 12.91 0.90
C ALA A 132 23.20 11.58 1.61
N GLN A 133 22.09 10.91 1.30
CA GLN A 133 21.78 9.56 1.80
C GLN A 133 22.87 8.57 1.40
N SER A 134 23.26 8.58 0.12
CA SER A 134 24.30 7.70 -0.41
C SER A 134 25.64 7.95 0.28
N TYR A 135 25.99 9.22 0.51
CA TYR A 135 27.19 9.60 1.24
C TYR A 135 27.16 9.09 2.69
N CYS A 136 26.06 9.30 3.41
CA CYS A 136 25.93 8.86 4.79
C CYS A 136 25.99 7.33 4.89
N ARG A 137 25.37 6.57 3.98
CA ARG A 137 25.45 5.10 3.99
C ARG A 137 26.84 4.56 3.63
N ALA A 138 27.62 5.31 2.85
CA ALA A 138 28.98 4.92 2.49
C ALA A 138 30.01 5.19 3.60
N ASN A 139 29.77 6.18 4.46
CA ASN A 139 30.75 6.66 5.46
C ASN A 139 30.28 6.53 6.91
N HIS A 140 28.97 6.36 7.12
CA HIS A 140 28.26 6.31 8.39
C HIS A 140 27.14 5.24 8.32
N THR A 141 26.11 5.31 9.16
CA THR A 141 24.94 4.40 9.09
C THR A 141 23.91 4.85 8.03
N ASP A 142 23.36 6.06 8.17
CA ASP A 142 22.41 6.67 7.21
C ASP A 142 22.31 8.18 7.49
N LEU A 143 21.51 8.92 6.71
CA LEU A 143 21.04 10.24 7.13
C LEU A 143 20.35 10.14 8.49
N VAL A 144 20.45 11.22 9.28
CA VAL A 144 19.92 11.22 10.65
C VAL A 144 18.42 10.94 10.69
N SER A 145 18.05 9.97 11.53
CA SER A 145 16.67 9.83 11.99
C SER A 145 16.53 10.57 13.31
N VAL A 146 15.64 11.55 13.37
CA VAL A 146 15.41 12.37 14.57
C VAL A 146 14.21 11.79 15.30
N ARG A 147 14.45 11.06 16.39
CA ARG A 147 13.43 10.20 17.03
C ARG A 147 12.61 10.90 18.10
N ASN A 148 13.10 12.04 18.59
CA ASN A 148 12.43 12.82 19.63
C ASN A 148 13.00 14.26 19.68
N MET A 149 12.42 15.09 20.55
CA MET A 149 12.83 16.49 20.69
C MET A 149 14.27 16.65 21.21
N GLU A 150 14.76 15.74 22.05
CA GLU A 150 16.14 15.80 22.57
C GLU A 150 17.16 15.57 21.44
N GLU A 151 16.92 14.61 20.56
CA GLU A 151 17.73 14.42 19.36
C GLU A 151 17.63 15.59 18.40
N ASN A 152 16.45 16.19 18.24
CA ASN A 152 16.28 17.38 17.40
C ASN A 152 17.13 18.55 17.90
N GLN A 153 17.16 18.76 19.22
CA GLN A 153 18.00 19.78 19.86
C GLN A 153 19.48 19.48 19.64
N LYS A 154 19.93 18.25 19.91
CA LYS A 154 21.32 17.82 19.67
C LYS A 154 21.75 18.04 18.22
N VAL A 155 20.90 17.70 17.25
CA VAL A 155 21.18 17.93 15.83
C VAL A 155 21.30 19.42 15.55
N THR A 156 20.37 20.24 16.06
CA THR A 156 20.36 21.69 15.85
C THR A 156 21.59 22.39 16.45
N GLU A 157 22.01 21.98 17.65
CA GLU A 157 23.20 22.51 18.34
C GLU A 157 24.52 22.22 17.62
N LEU A 158 24.56 21.18 16.78
CA LEU A 158 25.73 20.84 15.95
C LEU A 158 25.85 21.74 14.72
N LEU A 159 24.80 22.47 14.34
CA LEU A 159 24.75 23.20 13.08
C LEU A 159 25.38 24.60 13.21
N PRO A 160 26.19 25.03 12.23
CA PRO A 160 26.53 26.44 12.09
C PRO A 160 25.27 27.29 11.91
N SER A 161 25.29 28.52 12.43
CA SER A 161 24.17 29.46 12.32
C SER A 161 23.73 29.66 10.85
N GLY A 162 22.42 29.57 10.61
CA GLY A 162 21.81 29.77 9.29
C GLY A 162 21.94 28.60 8.31
N GLN A 163 22.31 27.40 8.76
CA GLN A 163 22.38 26.21 7.90
C GLN A 163 21.06 25.43 7.86
N ASP A 164 20.59 25.17 6.65
CA ASP A 164 19.52 24.22 6.35
C ASP A 164 20.15 22.85 6.03
N VAL A 165 19.78 21.80 6.74
CA VAL A 165 20.42 20.48 6.60
C VAL A 165 19.44 19.36 6.29
N TRP A 166 19.83 18.47 5.37
CA TRP A 166 19.10 17.25 5.09
C TRP A 166 19.06 16.32 6.31
N ILE A 167 17.87 15.76 6.56
CA ILE A 167 17.63 14.65 7.48
C ILE A 167 17.08 13.45 6.71
N GLY A 168 17.05 12.28 7.34
CA GLY A 168 16.66 11.03 6.69
C GLY A 168 15.16 10.89 6.42
N LEU A 169 14.35 11.91 6.71
CA LEU A 169 12.90 11.85 6.51
C LEU A 169 12.56 12.14 5.04
N PHE A 170 11.83 11.21 4.42
CA PHE A 170 11.36 11.34 3.04
C PHE A 170 9.99 10.69 2.88
N ARG A 171 9.34 10.96 1.76
CA ARG A 171 8.12 10.25 1.34
C ARG A 171 8.27 9.79 -0.10
N ASP A 172 7.48 8.78 -0.45
CA ASP A 172 7.38 8.31 -1.82
C ASP A 172 6.15 8.95 -2.45
N SER A 173 6.34 9.48 -3.64
CA SER A 173 5.41 10.42 -4.26
C SER A 173 4.15 9.76 -4.80
N TRP A 174 4.16 8.44 -5.05
CA TRP A 174 3.00 7.75 -5.63
C TRP A 174 2.86 6.33 -5.14
N LYS A 175 1.77 6.06 -4.43
CA LYS A 175 1.41 4.75 -3.89
C LYS A 175 0.13 4.22 -4.52
N TRP A 176 0.04 2.90 -4.63
CA TRP A 176 -1.20 2.23 -5.01
C TRP A 176 -2.07 1.99 -3.79
N SER A 177 -3.36 2.24 -3.92
CA SER A 177 -4.35 2.15 -2.86
C SER A 177 -4.52 0.75 -2.28
N ASP A 178 -4.18 -0.28 -3.06
CA ASP A 178 -4.20 -1.69 -2.65
C ASP A 178 -2.91 -2.13 -1.94
N GLY A 179 -1.91 -1.26 -1.83
CA GLY A 179 -0.60 -1.55 -1.22
C GLY A 179 0.39 -2.27 -2.15
N SER A 180 0.07 -2.46 -3.42
CA SER A 180 1.00 -2.99 -4.41
C SER A 180 2.22 -2.08 -4.60
N ASN A 181 3.36 -2.69 -4.93
CA ASN A 181 4.65 -1.98 -5.04
C ASN A 181 5.08 -1.73 -6.49
N SER A 182 4.12 -1.63 -7.41
CA SER A 182 4.41 -1.43 -8.83
C SER A 182 4.99 -0.05 -9.10
N SER A 183 6.13 -0.03 -9.80
CA SER A 183 6.81 1.18 -10.24
C SER A 183 6.39 1.64 -11.64
N PHE A 184 5.44 0.95 -12.29
CA PHE A 184 4.99 1.33 -13.62
C PHE A 184 4.29 2.69 -13.58
N ARG A 185 4.66 3.60 -14.48
CA ARG A 185 4.09 4.94 -14.58
C ARG A 185 3.79 5.27 -16.03
N TYR A 186 2.54 5.65 -16.33
CA TYR A 186 2.09 5.97 -17.68
C TYR A 186 1.53 7.39 -17.78
N TRP A 187 2.28 8.34 -17.23
CA TRP A 187 1.92 9.76 -17.19
C TRP A 187 1.74 10.36 -18.58
N ASN A 188 0.80 11.31 -18.67
CA ASN A 188 0.65 12.18 -19.81
C ASN A 188 1.84 13.16 -19.95
N GLU A 189 1.96 13.80 -21.11
CA GLU A 189 2.97 14.85 -21.28
C GLU A 189 2.75 15.96 -20.27
N VAL A 190 3.85 16.41 -19.64
CA VAL A 190 3.84 17.48 -18.62
C VAL A 190 3.20 17.08 -17.27
N GLU A 191 2.81 15.81 -17.10
CA GLU A 191 2.31 15.26 -15.83
C GLU A 191 3.35 14.41 -15.09
N PRO A 192 3.25 14.28 -13.75
CA PRO A 192 2.34 15.01 -12.87
C PRO A 192 2.76 16.49 -12.73
N ASN A 193 1.79 17.41 -12.80
CA ASN A 193 2.07 18.86 -12.80
C ASN A 193 2.02 19.48 -11.40
N GLY A 194 1.41 18.80 -10.42
CA GLY A 194 1.63 19.08 -9.01
C GLY A 194 0.83 20.21 -8.36
N ASN A 195 -0.22 20.70 -8.99
CA ASN A 195 -1.02 21.82 -8.46
C ASN A 195 -2.13 21.36 -7.47
N THR A 196 -1.77 20.78 -6.31
CA THR A 196 -2.71 20.24 -5.27
C THR A 196 -3.47 18.97 -5.69
N GLN A 197 -2.84 18.22 -6.59
CA GLN A 197 -3.43 17.09 -7.29
C GLN A 197 -2.82 15.78 -6.75
N ASN A 198 -3.45 15.18 -5.74
CA ASN A 198 -2.90 14.01 -5.04
C ASN A 198 -3.52 12.68 -5.49
N CYS A 199 -4.40 12.67 -6.49
CA CYS A 199 -5.06 11.45 -6.96
C CYS A 199 -4.90 11.35 -8.47
N VAL A 200 -4.85 10.13 -9.00
CA VAL A 200 -4.54 9.92 -10.42
C VAL A 200 -5.74 9.42 -11.18
N ALA A 201 -6.01 10.03 -12.33
CA ALA A 201 -7.01 9.55 -13.27
C ALA A 201 -6.35 9.11 -14.58
N ALA A 202 -6.79 7.96 -15.11
CA ALA A 202 -6.47 7.55 -16.47
C ALA A 202 -7.39 8.29 -17.46
N ASN A 203 -6.81 8.92 -18.48
CA ASN A 203 -7.50 9.63 -19.54
C ASN A 203 -7.62 8.74 -20.79
N PHE A 204 -8.77 8.12 -20.96
CA PHE A 204 -9.09 7.24 -22.10
C PHE A 204 -9.31 8.00 -23.41
N GLY A 205 -9.52 9.32 -23.35
CA GLY A 205 -9.45 10.18 -24.54
C GLY A 205 -8.02 10.39 -25.05
N TYR A 206 -7.03 9.97 -24.27
CA TYR A 206 -5.61 10.06 -24.59
C TYR A 206 -4.89 8.73 -24.28
N HIS A 207 -5.44 7.64 -24.82
CA HIS A 207 -4.87 6.28 -24.75
C HIS A 207 -4.61 5.75 -23.33
N GLY A 208 -5.37 6.22 -22.35
CA GLY A 208 -5.26 5.78 -20.96
C GLY A 208 -4.05 6.36 -20.22
N LYS A 209 -3.41 7.42 -20.76
CA LYS A 209 -2.34 8.14 -20.06
C LYS A 209 -2.86 8.82 -18.79
N TRP A 210 -1.98 9.01 -17.82
CA TRP A 210 -2.35 9.42 -16.47
C TRP A 210 -2.17 10.92 -16.26
N GLU A 211 -3.09 11.49 -15.49
CA GLU A 211 -3.08 12.89 -15.06
C GLU A 211 -3.31 12.91 -13.55
N ASP A 212 -2.58 13.77 -12.82
CA ASP A 212 -2.89 14.04 -11.42
C ASP A 212 -4.06 15.04 -11.33
N TRP A 213 -4.92 14.82 -10.33
CA TRP A 213 -6.11 15.61 -10.08
C TRP A 213 -6.41 15.73 -8.58
N THR A 214 -7.13 16.78 -8.22
CA THR A 214 -7.62 16.95 -6.84
C THR A 214 -8.60 15.83 -6.49
N CYS A 215 -8.32 15.12 -5.40
CA CYS A 215 -9.03 13.89 -5.01
C CYS A 215 -10.54 14.04 -4.84
N ASN A 216 -11.04 15.24 -4.53
CA ASN A 216 -12.46 15.50 -4.27
C ASN A 216 -13.30 15.64 -5.53
N TRP A 217 -12.70 15.57 -6.72
CA TRP A 217 -13.43 15.69 -7.97
C TRP A 217 -14.24 14.42 -8.27
N ARG A 218 -15.50 14.62 -8.67
CA ARG A 218 -16.38 13.55 -9.14
C ARG A 218 -15.95 13.15 -10.55
N ARG A 219 -15.65 11.87 -10.73
CA ARG A 219 -15.23 11.25 -11.99
C ARG A 219 -15.72 9.81 -12.03
N ALA A 220 -15.72 9.21 -13.21
CA ALA A 220 -15.75 7.76 -13.32
C ALA A 220 -14.59 7.15 -12.52
N PHE A 221 -14.65 5.86 -12.24
CA PHE A 221 -13.59 5.15 -11.51
C PHE A 221 -13.59 3.68 -11.93
N ILE A 222 -12.43 3.04 -11.78
CA ILE A 222 -12.25 1.65 -12.17
C ILE A 222 -11.88 0.86 -10.92
N CYS A 223 -12.69 -0.13 -10.59
CA CYS A 223 -12.35 -1.12 -9.56
C CYS A 223 -11.69 -2.32 -10.22
N TYR A 224 -10.81 -3.00 -9.50
CA TYR A 224 -10.31 -4.31 -9.91
C TYR A 224 -10.73 -5.39 -8.92
N SER A 225 -10.72 -6.63 -9.41
CA SER A 225 -10.72 -7.83 -8.59
C SER A 225 -9.71 -8.77 -9.20
N PRO A 226 -8.71 -9.25 -8.45
CA PRO A 226 -7.82 -10.27 -8.96
C PRO A 226 -8.67 -11.49 -9.32
N PRO A 227 -8.26 -12.29 -10.33
CA PRO A 227 -8.99 -13.49 -10.70
C PRO A 227 -9.10 -14.43 -9.49
N VAL A 228 -10.27 -14.43 -8.85
CA VAL A 228 -10.54 -15.28 -7.70
C VAL A 228 -10.71 -16.70 -8.22
N SER A 229 -9.75 -17.57 -7.92
CA SER A 229 -9.89 -18.98 -8.28
C SER A 229 -11.01 -19.63 -7.45
N LYS A 230 -12.23 -19.68 -8.01
CA LYS A 230 -13.36 -20.36 -7.36
C LYS A 230 -13.18 -21.87 -7.51
N LYS A 231 -12.76 -22.54 -6.44
CA LYS A 231 -12.73 -24.01 -6.39
C LYS A 231 -13.92 -24.53 -5.59
N VAL A 232 -14.70 -25.42 -6.19
CA VAL A 232 -15.75 -26.17 -5.50
C VAL A 232 -15.13 -27.46 -4.97
N VAL A 233 -15.09 -27.61 -3.65
CA VAL A 233 -14.56 -28.80 -2.99
C VAL A 233 -15.71 -29.59 -2.37
N ARG A 234 -15.74 -30.92 -2.57
CA ARG A 234 -16.64 -31.81 -1.84
C ARG A 234 -15.99 -32.20 -0.52
N VAL A 235 -16.70 -32.01 0.58
CA VAL A 235 -16.25 -32.41 1.91
C VAL A 235 -17.03 -33.62 2.39
N ARG A 236 -16.33 -34.58 3.01
CA ARG A 236 -16.94 -35.73 3.68
C ARG A 236 -16.69 -35.57 5.17
N LEU A 237 -17.77 -35.56 5.96
CA LEU A 237 -17.71 -35.39 7.40
C LEU A 237 -18.22 -36.65 8.09
N MET A 238 -17.50 -37.09 9.12
CA MET A 238 -17.88 -38.22 9.96
C MET A 238 -18.46 -37.67 11.27
N LYS A 239 -19.76 -37.90 11.51
CA LYS A 239 -20.38 -37.48 12.76
C LYS A 239 -20.02 -38.46 13.89
N LYS A 240 -19.54 -37.93 15.02
CA LYS A 240 -19.25 -38.73 16.22
C LYS A 240 -20.51 -39.10 17.01
N SER A 241 -21.55 -38.25 16.95
CA SER A 241 -22.86 -38.50 17.54
C SER A 241 -23.93 -38.63 16.46
N SER A 242 -24.86 -39.56 16.65
CA SER A 242 -26.01 -39.75 15.77
C SER A 242 -26.99 -38.58 15.81
N SER A 243 -27.04 -37.84 16.93
CA SER A 243 -27.95 -36.71 17.19
C SER A 243 -27.49 -35.37 16.60
N LEU A 244 -26.26 -35.26 16.11
CA LEU A 244 -25.75 -34.02 15.51
C LEU A 244 -26.36 -33.80 14.12
N ASP A 245 -27.01 -32.65 13.92
CA ASP A 245 -27.45 -32.18 12.61
C ASP A 245 -26.37 -31.29 11.98
N LEU A 246 -25.87 -31.70 10.81
CA LEU A 246 -24.84 -30.96 10.08
C LEU A 246 -25.42 -29.78 9.28
N ASN A 247 -26.75 -29.75 9.05
CA ASN A 247 -27.41 -28.64 8.37
C ASN A 247 -27.93 -27.57 9.35
N ASP A 248 -27.66 -27.71 10.64
CA ASP A 248 -27.92 -26.64 11.62
C ASP A 248 -27.03 -25.43 11.30
N PRO A 249 -27.57 -24.19 11.28
CA PRO A 249 -26.80 -23.00 10.93
C PRO A 249 -25.55 -22.77 11.77
N ALA A 250 -25.62 -22.98 13.09
CA ALA A 250 -24.49 -22.78 13.99
C ALA A 250 -23.42 -23.85 13.77
N VAL A 251 -23.83 -25.09 13.53
CA VAL A 251 -22.90 -26.18 13.16
C VAL A 251 -22.23 -25.91 11.82
N MET A 252 -22.98 -25.45 10.81
CA MET A 252 -22.45 -25.09 9.50
C MET A 252 -21.42 -23.95 9.56
N GLU A 253 -21.66 -22.94 10.40
CA GLU A 253 -20.73 -21.83 10.63
C GLU A 253 -19.45 -22.31 11.30
N ASP A 254 -19.57 -23.17 12.33
CA ASP A 254 -18.41 -23.74 13.00
C ASP A 254 -17.55 -24.60 12.05
N ILE A 255 -18.18 -25.39 11.19
CA ILE A 255 -17.46 -26.18 10.18
C ILE A 255 -16.70 -25.26 9.19
N LEU A 256 -17.29 -24.15 8.74
CA LEU A 256 -16.60 -23.19 7.87
C LEU A 256 -15.39 -22.58 8.58
N ARG A 257 -15.54 -22.23 9.87
CA ARG A 257 -14.44 -21.71 10.70
C ARG A 257 -13.29 -22.71 10.78
N GLN A 258 -13.58 -23.98 11.07
CA GLN A 258 -12.58 -25.04 11.12
C GLN A 258 -11.91 -25.29 9.76
N LEU A 259 -12.68 -25.26 8.66
CA LEU A 259 -12.13 -25.41 7.31
C LEU A 259 -11.21 -24.22 6.95
N LYS A 260 -11.59 -22.99 7.29
CA LYS A 260 -10.76 -21.80 7.07
C LYS A 260 -9.42 -21.94 7.79
N GLN A 261 -9.43 -22.40 9.06
CA GLN A 261 -8.19 -22.64 9.80
C GLN A 261 -7.32 -23.73 9.16
N LYS A 262 -7.91 -24.88 8.79
CA LYS A 262 -7.16 -25.96 8.14
C LYS A 262 -6.53 -25.56 6.80
N LEU A 263 -7.17 -24.66 6.04
CA LEU A 263 -6.60 -24.14 4.81
C LEU A 263 -5.38 -23.25 5.10
N LYS A 264 -5.45 -22.41 6.14
CA LYS A 264 -4.30 -21.61 6.61
C LYS A 264 -3.15 -22.51 7.05
N ASP A 265 -3.43 -23.54 7.86
CA ASP A 265 -2.41 -24.49 8.35
C ASP A 265 -1.71 -25.24 7.20
N LYS A 266 -2.36 -25.34 6.02
CA LYS A 266 -1.83 -25.96 4.80
C LYS A 266 -1.14 -24.97 3.86
N GLY A 267 -0.89 -23.74 4.29
CA GLY A 267 -0.20 -22.72 3.50
C GLY A 267 -1.04 -22.07 2.41
N VAL A 268 -2.37 -22.13 2.50
CA VAL A 268 -3.22 -21.28 1.65
C VAL A 268 -3.25 -19.88 2.25
N ASP A 269 -2.38 -19.01 1.74
CA ASP A 269 -2.29 -17.59 2.12
C ASP A 269 -3.31 -16.70 1.37
N GLY A 270 -3.71 -15.61 2.03
CA GLY A 270 -4.68 -14.62 1.52
C GLY A 270 -6.05 -14.63 2.22
N ASP A 271 -6.93 -13.68 1.86
CA ASP A 271 -8.28 -13.58 2.46
C ASP A 271 -9.24 -14.60 1.82
N VAL A 272 -9.21 -15.84 2.34
CA VAL A 272 -10.07 -16.94 1.87
C VAL A 272 -11.50 -16.75 2.37
N LYS A 273 -12.43 -16.53 1.43
CA LYS A 273 -13.88 -16.52 1.68
C LYS A 273 -14.50 -17.88 1.39
N LEU A 274 -15.05 -18.53 2.41
CA LEU A 274 -15.75 -19.82 2.29
C LEU A 274 -17.27 -19.62 2.38
N SER A 275 -18.02 -20.43 1.62
CA SER A 275 -19.48 -20.45 1.70
C SER A 275 -20.02 -21.83 1.32
N TRP A 276 -21.19 -22.18 1.85
CA TRP A 276 -21.86 -23.43 1.50
C TRP A 276 -22.67 -23.30 0.22
N ARG A 277 -22.57 -24.30 -0.66
CA ARG A 277 -23.46 -24.43 -1.80
C ARG A 277 -24.66 -25.29 -1.41
N LYS A 278 -25.84 -24.68 -1.29
CA LYS A 278 -27.10 -25.40 -1.10
C LYS A 278 -27.47 -26.15 -2.37
N GLN A 279 -28.02 -27.35 -2.21
CA GLN A 279 -28.62 -28.11 -3.30
C GLN A 279 -30.08 -27.68 -3.53
N SER A 280 -30.73 -28.26 -4.54
CA SER A 280 -32.11 -27.93 -4.91
C SER A 280 -33.13 -28.19 -3.79
N ASP A 281 -32.81 -29.07 -2.84
CA ASP A 281 -33.63 -29.35 -1.65
C ASP A 281 -33.38 -28.39 -0.48
N GLY A 282 -32.55 -27.36 -0.69
CA GLY A 282 -32.20 -26.35 0.31
C GLY A 282 -31.15 -26.81 1.33
N LYS A 283 -30.68 -28.06 1.28
CA LYS A 283 -29.69 -28.63 2.21
C LYS A 283 -28.28 -28.57 1.63
N VAL A 284 -27.30 -28.61 2.53
CA VAL A 284 -25.87 -28.62 2.20
C VAL A 284 -25.28 -30.02 2.37
N PHE A 285 -25.60 -30.67 3.49
CA PHE A 285 -25.11 -32.00 3.83
C PHE A 285 -26.19 -33.05 3.64
N HIS A 286 -25.82 -34.12 2.94
CA HIS A 286 -26.65 -35.29 2.70
C HIS A 286 -25.98 -36.52 3.29
N LYS A 287 -26.76 -37.42 3.89
CA LYS A 287 -26.24 -38.74 4.26
C LYS A 287 -25.82 -39.45 2.99
N GLU A 288 -24.57 -39.88 2.95
CA GLU A 288 -24.07 -40.70 1.85
C GLU A 288 -24.86 -42.01 1.82
N LYS A 289 -25.52 -42.29 0.68
CA LYS A 289 -26.21 -43.57 0.50
C LYS A 289 -25.15 -44.66 0.45
N GLU A 290 -25.29 -45.70 1.25
CA GLU A 290 -24.50 -46.92 1.10
C GLU A 290 -24.84 -47.53 -0.27
N THR A 291 -24.04 -47.19 -1.26
CA THR A 291 -23.97 -47.97 -2.49
C THR A 291 -22.95 -49.06 -2.22
N GLU A 292 -23.35 -50.30 -2.49
CA GLU A 292 -22.56 -51.51 -2.28
C GLU A 292 -21.09 -51.26 -2.65
N LYS A 293 -20.22 -51.43 -1.66
CA LYS A 293 -18.76 -51.42 -1.84
C LYS A 293 -18.42 -52.50 -2.87
N LYS A 294 -18.25 -52.13 -4.14
CA LYS A 294 -17.41 -52.93 -5.05
C LYS A 294 -15.98 -52.81 -4.54
N THR A 295 -15.58 -53.86 -3.84
CA THR A 295 -14.21 -54.15 -3.42
C THR A 295 -13.26 -53.93 -4.58
N THR A 296 -12.45 -52.88 -4.49
CA THR A 296 -11.13 -52.90 -5.12
C THR A 296 -10.14 -52.50 -4.04
N LYS A 297 -9.60 -53.51 -3.35
CA LYS A 297 -8.31 -53.35 -2.66
C LYS A 297 -7.29 -52.99 -3.74
N LYS A 298 -6.85 -51.75 -3.77
CA LYS A 298 -5.45 -51.46 -4.08
C LYS A 298 -4.86 -50.79 -2.85
N LYS A 299 -3.98 -51.55 -2.19
CA LYS A 299 -2.82 -51.00 -1.51
C LYS A 299 -2.16 -50.04 -2.50
N ASP A 300 -1.72 -48.89 -2.03
CA ASP A 300 -0.29 -48.58 -2.05
C ASP A 300 -0.01 -47.48 -1.03
N GLU A 301 1.01 -47.77 -0.21
CA GLU A 301 1.71 -46.87 0.68
C GLU A 301 2.66 -46.01 -0.16
N LEU A 302 2.54 -44.68 -0.06
CA LEU A 302 3.56 -43.68 0.30
C LEU A 302 3.02 -42.28 0.03
#